data_AF-A0A5N9IAK1-F1
#
_entry.id   AF-A0A5N9IAK1-F1
#
_cell.length_a   1.000
_cell.length_b   1.000
_cell.length_c   1.000
_cell.angle_alpha   90.00
_cell.angle_beta   90.00
_cell.angle_gamma   90.00
#
_symmetry.space_group_name_H-M   'P 1'
#
loop_
_entity.id
_entity.type
_entity.pdbx_description
1 polymer ?
#
loop_
_entity_poly.entity_id
_entity_poly.type
_entity_poly.pdbx_seq_one_letter_code
_entity_poly.pdbx_strand_id
1 'polypeptide(L)'
;MAKIEYVVVDGCIQCGSKIIRKNEVYVPPSAEIRELLLAEGKIVARGKINTGRANRAPASNAPGTAPPTGQPTPLIADPDGSDDDDGDDDDDSGD
;
A
#
# COMPACT_ATOMS: atom_id res chain seq x y z
N MET A 1 5.44 37.28 -4.38
CA MET A 1 5.03 36.25 -3.40
C MET A 1 5.53 34.91 -3.89
N ALA A 2 6.36 34.21 -3.11
CA ALA A 2 6.92 32.93 -3.51
C ALA A 2 5.80 31.86 -3.51
N LYS A 3 5.59 31.21 -4.66
CA LYS A 3 4.65 30.09 -4.78
C LYS A 3 5.28 28.89 -4.08
N ILE A 4 4.85 28.61 -2.85
CA ILE A 4 5.35 27.45 -2.10
C ILE A 4 4.78 26.21 -2.78
N GLU A 5 5.65 25.39 -3.36
CA GLU A 5 5.28 24.11 -3.95
C GLU A 5 5.14 23.05 -2.85
N TYR A 6 4.11 22.21 -2.94
CA TYR A 6 3.88 21.10 -2.01
C TYR A 6 4.09 19.78 -2.72
N VAL A 7 4.44 18.74 -1.96
CA VAL A 7 4.66 17.39 -2.48
C VAL A 7 3.83 16.43 -1.64
N VAL A 8 3.17 15.47 -2.29
CA VAL A 8 2.45 14.40 -1.61
C VAL A 8 3.47 13.45 -0.99
N VAL A 9 3.39 13.20 0.31
CA VAL A 9 4.29 12.26 1.01
C VAL A 9 3.59 10.99 1.44
N ASP A 10 2.26 11.02 1.48
CA ASP A 10 1.44 9.90 1.90
C ASP A 10 0.23 9.69 0.98
N GLY A 11 0.03 8.45 0.54
CA GLY A 11 -1.05 8.04 -0.35
C GLY A 11 -1.06 8.73 -1.73
N CYS A 12 -2.27 9.14 -2.15
CA CYS A 12 -2.49 9.93 -3.35
C CYS A 12 -3.61 10.95 -3.10
N ILE A 13 -3.58 12.06 -3.83
CA ILE A 13 -4.56 13.14 -3.71
C ILE A 13 -5.39 13.16 -4.98
N GLN A 14 -6.69 12.97 -4.82
CA GLN A 14 -7.63 13.13 -5.92
C GLN A 14 -8.17 14.56 -5.91
N CYS A 15 -7.89 15.29 -6.98
CA CYS A 15 -8.37 16.65 -7.20
C CYS A 15 -9.25 16.64 -8.47
N GLY A 16 -10.56 16.46 -8.29
CA GLY A 16 -11.49 16.23 -9.39
C GLY A 16 -11.13 14.97 -10.17
N SER A 17 -10.79 15.13 -11.45
CA SER A 17 -10.38 14.04 -12.35
C SER A 17 -8.88 13.73 -12.31
N LYS A 18 -8.08 14.51 -11.57
CA LYS A 18 -6.62 14.32 -11.49
C LYS A 18 -6.26 13.57 -10.22
N ILE A 19 -5.41 12.57 -10.33
CA ILE A 19 -4.84 11.83 -9.20
C ILE A 19 -3.36 12.16 -9.13
N ILE A 20 -2.93 12.82 -8.05
CA ILE A 20 -1.55 13.18 -7.77
C ILE A 20 -0.97 12.13 -6.83
N ARG A 21 0.10 11.45 -7.23
CA ARG A 21 0.67 10.33 -6.47
C ARG A 21 1.70 10.79 -5.45
N LYS A 22 2.08 9.89 -4.56
CA LYS A 22 3.21 10.08 -3.63
C LYS A 22 4.48 10.51 -4.40
N ASN A 23 5.20 11.45 -3.79
CA ASN A 23 6.37 12.15 -4.30
C ASN A 23 6.11 13.06 -5.52
N GLU A 24 4.85 13.28 -5.89
CA GLU A 24 4.48 14.19 -6.96
C GLU A 24 4.16 15.59 -6.41
N VAL A 25 4.43 16.61 -7.22
CA VAL A 25 4.18 18.00 -6.86
C VAL A 25 2.67 18.23 -6.89
N TYR A 26 2.14 18.58 -5.74
CA TYR A 26 0.76 19.00 -5.58
C TYR A 26 0.70 20.51 -5.43
N VAL A 27 -0.14 21.16 -6.23
CA VAL A 27 -0.45 22.59 -6.09
C VAL A 27 -1.87 22.67 -5.53
N PRO A 28 -2.03 23.02 -4.24
CA PRO A 28 -3.34 23.16 -3.65
C PRO A 28 -4.16 24.24 -4.38
N PRO A 29 -5.42 23.98 -4.73
CA PRO A 29 -6.27 24.97 -5.39
C PRO A 29 -6.70 26.09 -4.44
N SER A 30 -6.72 25.83 -3.12
CA SER A 30 -7.11 26.78 -2.08
C SER A 30 -6.28 26.60 -0.80
N ALA A 31 -6.21 27.66 0.02
CA ALA A 31 -5.52 27.65 1.31
C ALA A 31 -6.11 26.63 2.30
N GLU A 32 -7.44 26.48 2.30
CA GLU A 32 -8.15 25.53 3.16
C GLU A 32 -7.74 24.07 2.88
N ILE A 33 -7.74 23.67 1.60
CA ILE A 33 -7.31 22.33 1.17
C ILE A 33 -5.83 22.10 1.50
N ARG A 34 -4.99 23.12 1.30
CA ARG A 34 -3.58 23.05 1.69
C ARG A 34 -3.45 22.75 3.18
N GLU A 35 -4.13 23.51 4.04
CA GLU A 35 -4.01 23.39 5.49
C GLU A 35 -4.55 22.06 6.01
N LEU A 36 -5.67 21.60 5.45
CA LEU A 36 -6.23 20.27 5.75
C LEU A 36 -5.23 19.16 5.43
N LEU A 37 -4.69 19.15 4.21
CA LEU A 37 -3.73 18.12 3.78
C LEU A 37 -2.38 18.21 4.51
N LEU A 38 -1.97 19.42 4.93
CA LEU A 38 -0.76 19.64 5.73
C LEU A 38 -0.96 19.12 7.16
N ALA A 39 -2.13 19.39 7.75
CA ALA A 39 -2.51 18.93 9.08
C ALA A 39 -2.65 17.40 9.14
N GLU A 40 -3.19 16.80 8.09
CA GLU A 40 -3.30 15.34 7.95
C GLU A 40 -1.95 14.68 7.62
N GLY A 41 -0.92 15.47 7.28
CA GLY A 41 0.40 14.96 6.92
C GLY A 41 0.48 14.31 5.54
N LYS A 42 -0.53 14.52 4.68
CA LYS A 42 -0.56 14.01 3.30
C LYS A 42 0.38 14.75 2.36
N ILE A 43 0.56 16.06 2.58
CA ILE A 43 1.49 16.89 1.80
C ILE A 43 2.50 17.61 2.69
N VAL A 44 3.66 17.95 2.12
CA VAL A 44 4.68 18.78 2.77
C VAL A 44 5.21 19.84 1.81
N ALA A 45 5.71 20.95 2.33
CA ALA A 45 6.36 21.97 1.52
C ALA A 45 7.64 21.39 0.88
N ARG A 46 7.79 21.51 -0.45
CA ARG A 46 8.92 21.00 -1.24
C ARG A 46 10.26 21.47 -0.69
N GLY A 47 10.34 22.72 -0.20
CA GLY A 47 11.54 23.28 0.40
C GLY A 47 12.00 22.61 1.71
N LYS A 48 11.18 21.75 2.32
CA LYS A 48 11.53 20.93 3.49
C LYS A 48 11.84 19.47 3.14
N ILE A 49 11.67 19.08 1.87
CA ILE A 49 12.08 17.75 1.40
C ILE A 49 13.60 17.80 1.19
N ASN A 50 14.36 17.31 2.17
CA ASN A 50 15.77 17.00 1.99
C ASN A 50 15.87 15.82 1.02
N THR A 51 15.77 16.07 -0.28
CA THR A 51 16.00 15.07 -1.35
C THR A 51 17.48 14.67 -1.47
N GLY A 52 18.14 14.43 -0.34
CA GLY A 52 19.55 14.03 -0.24
C GLY A 52 19.77 12.71 0.52
N ARG A 53 18.73 12.03 1.04
CA ARG A 53 18.90 10.81 1.84
C ARG A 53 17.99 9.62 1.52
N ALA A 54 17.18 9.67 0.47
CA ALA A 54 16.26 8.56 0.17
C ALA A 54 16.67 7.67 -1.02
N ASN A 55 17.83 7.88 -1.66
CA ASN A 55 18.20 7.10 -2.85
C ASN A 55 19.66 6.59 -2.92
N ARG A 56 20.41 6.53 -1.81
CA ARG A 56 21.71 5.83 -1.83
C ARG A 56 22.10 5.22 -0.49
N ALA A 57 21.69 3.98 -0.29
CA ALA A 57 22.44 3.02 0.51
C ALA A 57 22.22 1.60 -0.03
N PRO A 58 23.13 1.05 -0.86
CA PRO A 58 23.39 -0.38 -0.84
C PRO A 58 24.40 -0.64 0.29
N ALA A 59 23.91 -0.73 1.54
CA ALA A 59 24.68 -1.31 2.65
C ALA A 59 24.05 -2.68 2.92
N SER A 60 24.41 -3.71 2.16
CA SER A 60 25.55 -4.57 2.47
C SER A 60 25.46 -5.17 3.88
N ASN A 61 24.44 -5.98 4.13
CA ASN A 61 24.49 -7.11 5.07
C ASN A 61 24.17 -8.34 4.20
N ALA A 62 24.98 -9.40 4.08
CA ALA A 62 25.92 -9.96 5.03
C ALA A 62 27.07 -10.72 4.32
N PRO A 63 28.26 -10.82 4.93
CA PRO A 63 29.15 -11.95 4.72
C PRO A 63 28.61 -13.12 5.56
N GLY A 64 28.19 -14.21 4.92
CA GLY A 64 27.56 -15.34 5.60
C GLY A 64 27.57 -16.59 4.76
N THR A 65 28.75 -17.19 4.70
CA THR A 65 29.03 -18.52 4.18
C THR A 65 28.05 -19.58 4.70
N ALA A 66 27.68 -20.49 3.80
CA ALA A 66 27.18 -21.86 3.97
C ALA A 66 25.66 -22.14 3.91
N PRO A 67 25.23 -23.11 3.08
CA PRO A 67 23.93 -23.75 3.19
C PRO A 67 24.00 -24.90 4.20
N PRO A 68 22.94 -25.12 5.00
CA PRO A 68 22.64 -26.48 5.43
C PRO A 68 21.26 -26.89 4.92
N THR A 69 21.34 -27.81 3.96
CA THR A 69 20.37 -28.85 3.61
C THR A 69 19.70 -29.42 4.87
N GLY A 70 18.38 -29.54 4.88
CA GLY A 70 17.67 -30.32 5.88
C GLY A 70 16.31 -29.75 6.27
N GLN A 71 15.35 -29.75 5.34
CA GLN A 71 13.96 -29.83 5.79
C GLN A 71 13.56 -31.31 5.84
N PRO A 72 13.27 -31.88 7.02
CA PRO A 72 12.61 -33.17 7.13
C PRO A 72 11.18 -33.06 6.58
N THR A 73 10.79 -34.11 5.86
CA THR A 73 9.47 -34.34 5.25
C THR A 73 8.29 -33.92 6.15
N PRO A 74 7.31 -33.13 5.65
CA PRO A 74 6.01 -33.08 6.29
C PRO A 74 5.31 -34.42 6.05
N LEU A 75 5.20 -35.21 7.11
CA LEU A 75 4.19 -36.26 7.23
C LEU A 75 2.86 -35.57 7.59
N ILE A 76 1.73 -36.12 7.09
CA ILE A 76 0.34 -35.86 7.53
C ILE A 76 -0.32 -34.67 6.80
N ALA A 77 -1.53 -34.74 6.24
CA ALA A 77 -2.60 -35.73 6.24
C ALA A 77 -3.42 -35.61 4.93
N ASP A 78 -4.22 -36.65 4.73
CA ASP A 78 -5.10 -37.05 3.63
C ASP A 78 -5.88 -35.95 2.89
N PRO A 79 -6.10 -36.11 1.56
CA PRO A 79 -7.06 -35.30 0.82
C PRO A 79 -8.48 -35.68 1.23
N ASP A 80 -9.14 -34.81 1.97
CA ASP A 80 -10.59 -34.87 2.17
C ASP A 80 -11.26 -34.84 0.79
N GLY A 81 -11.98 -35.92 0.53
CA GLY A 81 -12.54 -36.26 -0.76
C GLY A 81 -13.52 -35.19 -1.23
N SER A 82 -13.32 -34.81 -2.48
CA SER A 82 -14.35 -34.25 -3.34
C SER A 82 -15.50 -35.26 -3.56
N ASP A 83 -16.51 -34.76 -4.29
CA ASP A 83 -17.60 -35.47 -4.94
C ASP A 83 -18.86 -35.62 -4.07
N ASP A 84 -20.08 -35.30 -4.49
CA ASP A 84 -20.72 -34.58 -5.61
C ASP A 84 -22.22 -34.94 -5.41
N ASP A 85 -23.15 -34.09 -5.84
CA ASP A 85 -24.56 -34.44 -6.14
C ASP A 85 -25.41 -35.03 -4.97
N ASP A 86 -26.71 -34.76 -4.81
CA ASP A 86 -27.80 -34.64 -5.77
C ASP A 86 -29.01 -33.99 -5.05
N GLY A 87 -30.06 -33.66 -5.82
CA GLY A 87 -31.33 -33.02 -5.45
C GLY A 87 -32.07 -33.56 -4.21
N ASP A 88 -33.14 -32.94 -3.73
CA ASP A 88 -34.26 -32.27 -4.40
C ASP A 88 -34.83 -31.25 -3.37
N ASP A 89 -35.21 -30.04 -3.77
CA ASP A 89 -36.63 -29.68 -3.99
C ASP A 89 -37.59 -30.40 -3.03
N ASP A 90 -38.15 -29.68 -2.05
CA ASP A 90 -39.61 -29.67 -1.93
C ASP A 90 -40.13 -28.54 -1.06
N ASP A 91 -41.26 -28.08 -1.56
CA ASP A 91 -42.03 -26.88 -1.32
C ASP A 91 -42.87 -26.97 -0.01
N ASP A 92 -43.41 -25.81 0.37
CA ASP A 92 -44.68 -25.60 1.06
C ASP A 92 -44.93 -26.18 2.47
N SER A 93 -45.10 -25.28 3.44
CA SER A 93 -46.00 -25.46 4.60
C SER A 93 -46.22 -24.11 5.30
N GLY A 94 -47.17 -23.33 4.80
CA GLY A 94 -47.83 -22.29 5.58
C GLY A 94 -49.05 -22.86 6.34
N ASP A 95 -49.20 -22.51 7.62
CA ASP A 95 -50.47 -22.41 8.35
C ASP A 95 -50.42 -21.21 9.29
#